data_AF-A0A8J5ZZ82-F1
#
_entry.id   AF-A0A8J5ZZ82-F1
#
_cell.length_a   1.000
_cell.length_b   1.000
_cell.length_c   1.000
_cell.angle_alpha   90.00
_cell.angle_beta   90.00
_cell.angle_gamma   90.00
#
_symmetry.space_group_name_H-M   'P 1'
#
loop_
_entity.id
_entity.type
_entity.pdbx_description
1 polymer ?
#
loop_
_entity_poly.entity_id
_entity_poly.type
_entity_poly.pdbx_seq_one_letter_code
_entity_poly.pdbx_strand_id
1 'polypeptide(L)'
;MYLTASLEPGLSKEHPERILILGLLLAAPSCLGYYEDLVRCFQDPEYESILATAWEGLPVSPLPMRVVVVGAGMSGLAAAKALQDAGHRVTVLEASDHVGGRVVTFRDEGEGWYYDLGPMRIPKSHRLVHTYVKKLGLKLNKFIQYDGNAWYLINGQRHRAREVKANPELLGYSLNSREKGKNAMNLFYQAIAKLKQSLKNFNCSHLMSIYDSYSTKAYLLKEGQLSRGAVEMIGDVMNEDAGYYKSLLESLRMDIIFSKSDSFWEITGGFDQLPQALGASLKPGTIHLGSKVEMVVRDGPEVQISYRRTDEPGSSPRTLTADFVVISASAKATRLITFKPPLSLPKMHGLRSVHYTSATKVVLACNESFWEREGIRGGFSVTDRPSRYIHYPSHRFPGGKGVLLASYTVDDDSLFFLSMPHEQVVDVVLEDLAAVHQIPKEELRRMCPSSVVKHWALDPHTMGAFTEFTPYQFADYSRQLFQPEGRIHFAGEHTCLPHAWLDTAIKSGLQAARNIQAAADQEAVGRQTPSPTPTILTKPLERNP
;
A
#
# COMPACT_ATOMS: atom_id res chain seq x y z
N MET A 1 47.77 -43.85 -42.34
CA MET A 1 47.10 -45.16 -42.24
C MET A 1 45.63 -44.90 -42.53
N TYR A 2 45.22 -44.86 -43.80
CA TYR A 2 44.71 -46.00 -44.62
C TYR A 2 43.40 -46.56 -44.02
N LEU A 3 42.22 -46.61 -44.66
CA LEU A 3 41.72 -46.56 -46.05
C LEU A 3 40.29 -45.95 -46.01
N THR A 4 39.80 -45.03 -46.86
CA THR A 4 39.43 -45.05 -48.30
C THR A 4 38.45 -46.13 -48.75
N ALA A 5 37.25 -45.72 -49.21
CA ALA A 5 36.65 -45.96 -50.54
C ALA A 5 35.12 -45.69 -50.50
N SER A 6 34.38 -45.25 -51.52
CA SER A 6 34.51 -44.49 -52.78
C SER A 6 33.20 -44.71 -53.55
N LEU A 7 32.66 -43.69 -54.24
CA LEU A 7 32.03 -43.70 -55.59
C LEU A 7 30.88 -42.67 -55.75
N GLU A 8 31.13 -41.68 -56.62
CA GLU A 8 30.16 -40.79 -57.32
C GLU A 8 29.61 -41.49 -58.61
N PRO A 9 28.92 -40.87 -59.62
CA PRO A 9 28.38 -39.50 -59.81
C PRO A 9 27.00 -39.35 -60.53
N GLY A 10 26.44 -38.12 -60.49
CA GLY A 10 25.84 -37.39 -61.63
C GLY A 10 24.40 -37.66 -62.11
N LEU A 11 23.52 -36.64 -62.08
CA LEU A 11 23.08 -35.85 -63.26
C LEU A 11 21.83 -34.96 -63.01
N SER A 12 21.91 -33.77 -63.62
CA SER A 12 20.83 -32.93 -64.17
C SER A 12 20.02 -31.99 -63.27
N LYS A 13 20.07 -30.71 -63.68
CA LYS A 13 19.31 -29.55 -63.21
C LYS A 13 17.86 -29.64 -63.68
N GLU A 14 16.94 -29.24 -62.82
CA GLU A 14 15.75 -28.46 -63.20
C GLU A 14 15.23 -27.71 -61.95
N HIS A 15 15.21 -26.38 -62.01
CA HIS A 15 14.36 -25.53 -61.16
C HIS A 15 13.03 -25.41 -61.92
N PRO A 16 11.87 -25.48 -61.23
CA PRO A 16 11.33 -24.21 -60.76
C PRO A 16 10.53 -24.29 -59.45
N GLU A 17 10.20 -23.08 -58.97
CA GLU A 17 9.12 -22.75 -58.02
C GLU A 17 9.40 -22.96 -56.52
N ARG A 18 9.96 -21.88 -55.96
CA ARG A 18 9.84 -21.52 -54.55
C ARG A 18 8.36 -21.36 -54.18
N ILE A 19 7.76 -22.38 -53.57
CA ILE A 19 6.59 -22.18 -52.72
C ILE A 19 7.11 -21.75 -51.35
N LEU A 20 7.20 -20.43 -51.18
CA LEU A 20 7.32 -19.82 -49.88
C LEU A 20 6.01 -20.09 -49.13
N ILE A 21 5.97 -21.13 -48.30
CA ILE A 21 4.90 -21.28 -47.30
C ILE A 21 5.12 -20.12 -46.33
N LEU A 22 4.42 -19.01 -46.61
CA LEU A 22 4.25 -17.91 -45.70
C LEU A 22 3.45 -18.46 -44.51
N GLY A 23 4.17 -19.04 -43.55
CA GLY A 23 3.62 -19.31 -42.23
C GLY A 23 3.18 -17.97 -41.66
N LEU A 24 1.88 -17.69 -41.79
CA LEU A 24 1.19 -16.66 -41.01
C LEU A 24 1.38 -17.05 -39.54
N LEU A 25 2.49 -16.57 -38.96
CA LEU A 25 2.55 -16.23 -37.55
C LEU A 25 1.48 -15.17 -37.35
N LEU A 26 0.24 -15.63 -37.12
CA LEU A 26 -0.74 -14.86 -36.38
C LEU A 26 -0.09 -14.62 -35.02
N ALA A 27 0.65 -13.52 -34.92
CA ALA A 27 0.93 -12.90 -33.66
C ALA A 27 -0.43 -12.66 -33.01
N ALA A 28 -0.84 -13.58 -32.13
CA ALA A 28 -1.88 -13.28 -31.17
C ALA A 28 -1.47 -11.93 -30.55
N PRO A 29 -2.32 -10.89 -30.62
CA PRO A 29 -1.97 -9.63 -30.00
C PRO A 29 -1.67 -9.94 -28.54
N SER A 30 -0.40 -9.82 -28.16
CA SER A 30 0.06 -10.17 -26.83
C SER A 30 -0.85 -9.43 -25.84
N CYS A 31 -1.47 -10.15 -24.90
CA CYS A 31 -2.29 -9.57 -23.83
C CYS A 31 -1.63 -8.35 -23.14
N LEU A 32 -0.29 -8.27 -23.19
CA LEU A 32 0.56 -7.22 -22.65
C LEU A 32 0.33 -5.80 -23.19
N GLY A 33 0.05 -5.60 -24.49
CA GLY A 33 -0.03 -4.25 -25.07
C GLY A 33 -1.29 -3.46 -24.67
N TYR A 34 -2.34 -4.14 -24.23
CA TYR A 34 -3.68 -3.56 -24.00
C TYR A 34 -4.00 -3.31 -22.52
N TYR A 35 -3.26 -3.97 -21.64
CA TYR A 35 -3.25 -3.66 -20.22
C TYR A 35 -2.76 -2.22 -19.98
N GLU A 36 -1.97 -1.67 -20.89
CA GLU A 36 -1.39 -0.33 -20.79
C GLU A 36 -2.42 0.81 -20.83
N ASP A 37 -3.49 0.68 -21.62
CA ASP A 37 -4.53 1.72 -21.70
C ASP A 37 -5.35 1.81 -20.41
N LEU A 38 -5.66 0.67 -19.79
CA LEU A 38 -6.31 0.64 -18.48
C LEU A 38 -5.39 1.20 -17.40
N VAL A 39 -4.09 0.87 -17.44
CA VAL A 39 -3.08 1.42 -16.53
C VAL A 39 -3.05 2.95 -16.57
N ARG A 40 -3.23 3.58 -17.74
CA ARG A 40 -3.30 5.05 -17.85
C ARG A 40 -4.43 5.65 -17.03
N CYS A 41 -5.57 4.96 -16.89
CA CYS A 41 -6.67 5.44 -16.05
C CYS A 41 -6.36 5.43 -14.55
N PHE A 42 -5.33 4.68 -14.14
CA PHE A 42 -4.89 4.57 -12.75
C PHE A 42 -3.64 5.40 -12.46
N GLN A 43 -3.04 6.02 -13.48
CA GLN A 43 -1.91 6.94 -13.31
C GLN A 43 -2.35 8.21 -12.59
N ASP A 44 -1.56 8.62 -11.61
CA ASP A 44 -1.74 9.90 -10.95
C ASP A 44 -1.06 10.99 -11.80
N PRO A 45 -1.81 11.96 -12.34
CA PRO A 45 -1.24 13.02 -13.17
C PRO A 45 -0.28 13.94 -12.41
N GLU A 46 -0.37 14.02 -11.08
CA GLU A 46 0.50 14.85 -10.25
C GLU A 46 1.78 14.13 -9.80
N TYR A 47 1.90 12.81 -10.04
CA TYR A 47 2.98 11.98 -9.48
C TYR A 47 4.38 12.52 -9.79
N GLU A 48 4.66 12.91 -11.04
CA GLU A 48 5.98 13.43 -11.42
C GLU A 48 6.29 14.76 -10.71
N SER A 49 5.30 15.64 -10.56
CA SER A 49 5.48 16.91 -9.86
C SER A 49 5.72 16.72 -8.36
N ILE A 50 5.07 15.72 -7.75
CA ILE A 50 5.31 15.36 -6.35
C ILE A 50 6.66 14.67 -6.19
N LEU A 51 7.08 13.87 -7.18
CA LEU A 51 8.40 13.26 -7.20
C LEU A 51 9.51 14.32 -7.30
N ALA A 52 9.33 15.35 -8.12
CA ALA A 52 10.22 16.51 -8.15
C ALA A 52 10.29 17.19 -6.78
N THR A 53 9.15 17.40 -6.12
CA THR A 53 9.09 17.94 -4.75
C THR A 53 9.86 17.06 -3.75
N ALA A 54 9.78 15.73 -3.87
CA ALA A 54 10.53 14.82 -3.00
C ALA A 54 12.06 14.93 -3.19
N TRP A 55 12.51 15.21 -4.41
CA TRP A 55 13.92 15.41 -4.75
C TRP A 55 14.43 16.78 -4.31
N GLU A 56 13.80 17.82 -4.84
CA GLU A 56 14.24 19.22 -4.80
C GLU A 56 13.81 19.93 -3.51
N GLY A 57 12.76 19.44 -2.85
CA GLY A 57 12.10 20.14 -1.77
C GLY A 57 11.05 21.14 -2.28
N LEU A 58 10.35 21.76 -1.33
CA LEU A 58 9.51 22.92 -1.61
C LEU A 58 10.38 24.18 -1.72
N PRO A 59 9.96 25.20 -2.52
CA PRO A 59 10.64 26.47 -2.53
C PRO A 59 10.62 27.12 -1.14
N VAL A 60 11.67 27.89 -0.80
CA VAL A 60 11.71 28.63 0.46
C VAL A 60 10.55 29.61 0.50
N SER A 61 9.72 29.51 1.54
CA SER A 61 8.56 30.39 1.70
C SER A 61 8.99 31.81 2.06
N PRO A 62 8.47 32.84 1.36
CA PRO A 62 8.67 34.23 1.73
C PRO A 62 7.92 34.61 3.02
N LEU A 63 6.98 33.76 3.47
CA LEU A 63 6.17 33.97 4.67
C LEU A 63 6.17 32.70 5.55
N PRO A 64 7.13 32.58 6.50
CA PRO A 64 7.21 31.44 7.39
C PRO A 64 5.96 31.25 8.26
N MET A 65 5.10 30.31 7.87
CA MET A 65 3.95 29.85 8.66
C MET A 65 4.33 28.88 9.79
N ARG A 66 3.53 28.85 10.86
CA ARG A 66 3.49 27.81 11.89
C ARG A 66 2.53 26.71 11.44
N VAL A 67 3.00 25.47 11.44
CA VAL A 67 2.21 24.31 11.03
C VAL A 67 2.29 23.23 12.10
N VAL A 68 1.13 22.77 12.57
CA VAL A 68 1.04 21.59 13.43
C VAL A 68 0.73 20.37 12.57
N VAL A 69 1.45 19.27 12.78
CA VAL A 69 1.18 17.97 12.14
C VAL A 69 0.71 17.00 13.21
N VAL A 70 -0.45 16.39 13.02
CA VAL A 70 -1.05 15.42 13.94
C VAL A 70 -0.75 14.02 13.43
N GLY A 71 0.14 13.30 14.11
CA GLY A 71 0.67 11.99 13.75
C GLY A 71 2.07 12.04 13.16
N ALA A 72 2.97 11.19 13.66
CA ALA A 72 4.33 10.97 13.16
C ALA A 72 4.44 9.67 12.33
N GLY A 73 3.37 9.31 11.62
CA GLY A 73 3.42 8.32 10.55
C GLY A 73 4.12 8.87 9.29
N MET A 74 4.33 8.03 8.28
CA MET A 74 5.06 8.42 7.06
C MET A 74 4.49 9.65 6.34
N SER A 75 3.16 9.81 6.29
CA SER A 75 2.53 10.99 5.68
C SER A 75 2.82 12.27 6.49
N GLY A 76 2.68 12.20 7.81
CA GLY A 76 2.97 13.32 8.70
C GLY A 76 4.44 13.72 8.66
N LEU A 77 5.36 12.75 8.70
CA LEU A 77 6.80 13.01 8.62
C LEU A 77 7.22 13.61 7.27
N ALA A 78 6.66 13.12 6.16
CA ALA A 78 6.93 13.68 4.83
C ALA A 78 6.44 15.13 4.71
N ALA A 79 5.23 15.43 5.21
CA ALA A 79 4.70 16.79 5.25
C ALA A 79 5.56 17.71 6.13
N ALA A 80 5.90 17.25 7.34
CA ALA A 80 6.70 17.99 8.31
C ALA A 80 8.07 18.34 7.74
N LYS A 81 8.75 17.38 7.09
CA LYS A 81 10.08 17.61 6.52
C LYS A 81 10.04 18.59 5.36
N ALA A 82 9.10 18.42 4.43
CA ALA A 82 8.97 19.31 3.28
C ALA A 82 8.68 20.76 3.71
N LEU A 83 7.78 20.96 4.67
CA LEU A 83 7.45 22.29 5.19
C LEU A 83 8.62 22.91 5.97
N GLN A 84 9.30 22.13 6.80
CA GLN A 84 10.44 22.62 7.58
C GLN A 84 11.61 23.04 6.67
N ASP A 85 11.86 22.31 5.59
CA ASP A 85 12.88 22.63 4.59
C ASP A 85 12.54 23.92 3.82
N ALA A 86 11.26 24.18 3.58
CA ALA A 86 10.78 25.44 3.01
C ALA A 86 10.84 26.63 4.00
N GLY A 87 11.27 26.42 5.23
CA GLY A 87 11.43 27.48 6.24
C GLY A 87 10.23 27.67 7.17
N HIS A 88 9.18 26.85 7.07
CA HIS A 88 8.06 26.88 8.02
C HIS A 88 8.48 26.41 9.42
N ARG A 89 7.74 26.86 10.45
CA ARG A 89 7.89 26.40 11.83
C ARG A 89 6.95 25.22 12.05
N VAL A 90 7.50 24.02 12.20
CA VAL A 90 6.71 22.79 12.28
C VAL A 90 6.75 22.21 13.69
N THR A 91 5.59 21.73 14.18
CA THR A 91 5.46 20.94 15.40
C THR A 91 4.68 19.67 15.08
N VAL A 92 5.20 18.50 15.44
CA VAL A 92 4.54 17.21 15.22
C VAL A 92 4.06 16.66 16.57
N LEU A 93 2.77 16.33 16.66
CA LEU A 93 2.15 15.72 17.85
C LEU A 93 1.79 14.27 17.54
N GLU A 94 2.44 13.32 18.18
CA GLU A 94 2.24 11.88 17.98
C GLU A 94 1.65 11.24 19.24
N ALA A 95 0.57 10.48 19.08
CA ALA A 95 -0.16 9.90 20.21
C ALA A 95 0.60 8.73 20.87
N SER A 96 1.34 7.95 20.10
CA SER A 96 2.14 6.83 20.59
C SER A 96 3.51 7.29 21.11
N ASP A 97 4.27 6.33 21.63
CA ASP A 97 5.63 6.48 22.13
C ASP A 97 6.71 6.30 21.05
N HIS A 98 6.33 6.15 19.78
CA HIS A 98 7.27 5.94 18.68
C HIS A 98 6.85 6.66 17.40
N VAL A 99 7.79 6.80 16.46
CA VAL A 99 7.53 7.32 15.11
C VAL A 99 7.29 6.17 14.12
N GLY A 100 6.50 6.42 13.09
CA GLY A 100 6.29 5.48 11.98
C GLY A 100 4.85 4.97 11.83
N GLY A 101 4.05 5.01 12.89
CA GLY A 101 2.65 4.59 12.86
C GLY A 101 2.53 3.11 12.46
N ARG A 102 2.07 2.82 11.24
CA ARG A 102 1.95 1.43 10.74
C ARG A 102 3.28 0.81 10.31
N VAL A 103 4.34 1.61 10.23
CA VAL A 103 5.68 1.15 9.84
C VAL A 103 6.41 0.71 11.09
N VAL A 104 6.15 -0.53 11.51
CA VAL A 104 6.68 -1.11 12.75
C VAL A 104 7.51 -2.34 12.43
N THR A 105 8.72 -2.37 12.98
CA THR A 105 9.60 -3.54 12.96
C THR A 105 9.74 -4.04 14.40
N PHE A 106 9.38 -5.29 14.65
CA PHE A 106 9.70 -5.95 15.91
C PHE A 106 11.19 -6.32 15.91
N ARG A 107 11.87 -6.13 17.04
CA ARG A 107 13.29 -6.43 17.20
C ARG A 107 13.49 -7.19 18.51
N ASP A 108 14.17 -8.33 18.42
CA ASP A 108 14.73 -9.02 19.59
C ASP A 108 16.24 -8.83 19.56
N GLU A 109 16.73 -7.89 20.37
CA GLU A 109 18.16 -7.57 20.43
C GLU A 109 18.97 -8.69 21.10
N GLY A 110 18.37 -9.43 22.04
CA GLY A 110 19.04 -10.52 22.74
C GLY A 110 19.28 -11.71 21.82
N GLU A 111 18.35 -11.97 20.91
CA GLU A 111 18.43 -13.05 19.93
C GLU A 111 18.95 -12.62 18.55
N GLY A 112 19.11 -11.31 18.31
CA GLY A 112 19.72 -10.75 17.10
C GLY A 112 18.86 -10.85 15.84
N TRP A 113 17.52 -10.78 15.96
CA TRP A 113 16.61 -10.84 14.82
C TRP A 113 15.52 -9.76 14.84
N TYR A 114 14.90 -9.53 13.68
CA TYR A 114 13.81 -8.58 13.53
C TYR A 114 12.75 -9.09 12.54
N TYR A 115 11.55 -8.52 12.56
CA TYR A 115 10.57 -8.71 11.50
C TYR A 115 9.64 -7.51 11.33
N ASP A 116 9.29 -7.19 10.09
CA ASP A 116 8.37 -6.08 9.78
C ASP A 116 6.90 -6.47 9.98
N LEU A 117 6.29 -5.90 11.02
CA LEU A 117 4.90 -6.14 11.38
C LEU A 117 3.92 -5.41 10.46
N GLY A 118 4.38 -4.38 9.74
CA GLY A 118 3.60 -3.61 8.77
C GLY A 118 4.08 -3.81 7.33
N PRO A 119 4.61 -2.78 6.64
CA PRO A 119 5.14 -2.91 5.28
C PRO A 119 6.33 -3.88 5.23
N MET A 120 6.39 -4.71 4.19
CA MET A 120 7.49 -5.69 4.01
C MET A 120 8.14 -5.65 2.63
N ARG A 121 7.59 -4.86 1.69
CA ARG A 121 8.09 -4.80 0.31
C ARG A 121 7.81 -3.46 -0.36
N ILE A 122 8.72 -3.07 -1.25
CA ILE A 122 8.70 -1.83 -2.04
C ILE A 122 8.81 -2.21 -3.52
N PRO A 123 7.75 -2.01 -4.33
CA PRO A 123 7.82 -2.17 -5.78
C PRO A 123 8.84 -1.21 -6.41
N LYS A 124 9.44 -1.59 -7.54
CA LYS A 124 10.33 -0.69 -8.31
C LYS A 124 9.62 0.58 -8.81
N SER A 125 8.33 0.47 -9.10
CA SER A 125 7.51 1.59 -9.59
C SER A 125 7.29 2.70 -8.55
N HIS A 126 7.50 2.41 -7.26
CA HIS A 126 7.24 3.33 -6.14
C HIS A 126 8.44 4.26 -5.90
N ARG A 127 8.59 5.25 -6.80
CA ARG A 127 9.76 6.12 -6.87
C ARG A 127 9.88 7.08 -5.69
N LEU A 128 8.78 7.50 -5.05
CA LEU A 128 8.85 8.43 -3.91
C LEU A 128 9.54 7.77 -2.71
N VAL A 129 9.16 6.54 -2.36
CA VAL A 129 9.83 5.82 -1.26
C VAL A 129 11.28 5.50 -1.61
N HIS A 130 11.61 5.12 -2.86
CA HIS A 130 13.00 4.94 -3.30
C HIS A 130 13.82 6.22 -3.16
N THR A 131 13.25 7.38 -3.50
CA THR A 131 13.90 8.69 -3.30
C THR A 131 14.25 8.93 -1.83
N TYR A 132 13.32 8.68 -0.91
CA TYR A 132 13.60 8.89 0.52
C TYR A 132 14.59 7.87 1.09
N VAL A 133 14.49 6.60 0.72
CA VAL A 133 15.49 5.57 1.08
C VAL A 133 16.89 6.03 0.65
N LYS A 134 17.03 6.50 -0.59
CA LYS A 134 18.31 7.01 -1.11
C LYS A 134 18.79 8.27 -0.39
N LYS A 135 17.92 9.26 -0.18
CA LYS A 135 18.26 10.52 0.52
C LYS A 135 18.71 10.28 1.96
N LEU A 136 18.15 9.28 2.62
CA LEU A 136 18.44 8.92 4.01
C LEU A 136 19.56 7.89 4.16
N GLY A 137 20.18 7.45 3.04
CA GLY A 137 21.29 6.50 3.07
C GLY A 137 20.91 5.09 3.52
N LEU A 138 19.63 4.72 3.42
CA LEU A 138 19.14 3.39 3.81
C LEU A 138 19.51 2.35 2.75
N LYS A 139 19.77 1.13 3.21
CA LYS A 139 20.14 0.01 2.33
C LYS A 139 18.90 -0.80 1.98
N LEU A 140 18.85 -1.28 0.74
CA LEU A 140 17.80 -2.15 0.24
C LEU A 140 18.35 -3.54 -0.05
N ASN A 141 17.57 -4.56 0.28
CA ASN A 141 17.76 -5.93 -0.20
C ASN A 141 16.64 -6.29 -1.17
N LYS A 142 16.92 -7.20 -2.10
CA LYS A 142 15.90 -7.71 -3.02
C LYS A 142 14.88 -8.53 -2.24
N PHE A 143 13.59 -8.21 -2.39
CA PHE A 143 12.48 -9.03 -1.89
C PHE A 143 12.07 -10.03 -2.98
N ILE A 144 12.17 -11.31 -2.68
CA ILE A 144 11.88 -12.40 -3.61
C ILE A 144 10.38 -12.69 -3.57
N GLN A 145 9.69 -12.37 -4.65
CA GLN A 145 8.23 -12.57 -4.78
C GLN A 145 7.85 -14.00 -5.18
N TYR A 146 8.77 -14.76 -5.79
CA TYR A 146 8.48 -16.10 -6.30
C TYR A 146 9.69 -17.00 -6.11
N ASP A 147 9.44 -18.19 -5.55
CA ASP A 147 10.38 -19.29 -5.52
C ASP A 147 9.64 -20.54 -6.03
N GLY A 148 10.18 -21.18 -7.08
CA GLY A 148 9.60 -22.39 -7.66
C GLY A 148 9.63 -23.60 -6.71
N ASN A 149 10.46 -23.56 -5.67
CA ASN A 149 10.50 -24.57 -4.61
C ASN A 149 9.44 -24.33 -3.52
N ALA A 150 8.79 -23.17 -3.44
CA ALA A 150 7.71 -22.98 -2.48
C ALA A 150 6.50 -23.90 -2.78
N TRP A 151 5.52 -23.91 -1.88
CA TRP A 151 4.42 -24.87 -1.89
C TRP A 151 3.07 -24.22 -2.21
N TYR A 152 2.22 -24.97 -2.89
CA TYR A 152 0.78 -24.83 -2.84
C TYR A 152 0.22 -26.02 -2.06
N LEU A 153 -0.64 -25.77 -1.08
CA LEU A 153 -1.48 -26.76 -0.41
C LEU A 153 -2.93 -26.31 -0.47
N ILE A 154 -3.64 -26.71 -1.54
CA ILE A 154 -5.00 -26.24 -1.87
C ILE A 154 -5.84 -27.44 -2.27
N ASN A 155 -7.10 -27.52 -1.85
CA ASN A 155 -8.03 -28.61 -2.13
C ASN A 155 -7.46 -29.99 -1.76
N GLY A 156 -6.66 -30.03 -0.69
CA GLY A 156 -5.92 -31.22 -0.26
C GLY A 156 -4.77 -31.65 -1.21
N GLN A 157 -4.50 -30.91 -2.28
CA GLN A 157 -3.40 -31.15 -3.21
C GLN A 157 -2.17 -30.36 -2.81
N ARG A 158 -1.01 -31.03 -2.76
CA ARG A 158 0.27 -30.42 -2.39
C ARG A 158 1.26 -30.47 -3.54
N HIS A 159 1.58 -29.31 -4.11
CA HIS A 159 2.45 -29.19 -5.28
C HIS A 159 3.46 -28.07 -5.14
N ARG A 160 4.63 -28.21 -5.76
CA ARG A 160 5.61 -27.12 -5.83
C ARG A 160 5.07 -25.99 -6.70
N ALA A 161 5.44 -24.76 -6.38
CA ALA A 161 5.02 -23.58 -7.13
C ALA A 161 5.46 -23.63 -8.61
N ARG A 162 6.57 -24.30 -8.93
CA ARG A 162 6.97 -24.56 -10.34
C ARG A 162 6.04 -25.52 -11.07
N GLU A 163 5.50 -26.52 -10.37
CA GLU A 163 4.61 -27.53 -10.94
C GLU A 163 3.25 -26.91 -11.24
N VAL A 164 2.71 -26.14 -10.29
CA VAL A 164 1.47 -25.36 -10.48
C VAL A 164 1.62 -24.33 -11.60
N LYS A 165 2.78 -23.68 -11.69
CA LYS A 165 3.05 -22.75 -12.80
C LYS A 165 3.04 -23.44 -14.16
N ALA A 166 3.55 -24.67 -14.24
CA ALA A 166 3.56 -25.48 -15.47
C ALA A 166 2.20 -26.08 -15.79
N ASN A 167 1.45 -26.52 -14.77
CA ASN A 167 0.12 -27.10 -14.90
C ASN A 167 -0.81 -26.60 -13.76
N PRO A 168 -1.58 -25.52 -14.00
CA PRO A 168 -2.47 -24.96 -12.99
C PRO A 168 -3.63 -25.88 -12.59
N GLU A 169 -3.96 -26.89 -13.40
CA GLU A 169 -5.04 -27.85 -13.11
C GLU A 169 -4.71 -28.78 -11.93
N LEU A 170 -3.44 -28.86 -11.53
CA LEU A 170 -3.00 -29.58 -10.33
C LEU A 170 -3.69 -29.10 -9.05
N LEU A 171 -4.21 -27.86 -9.03
CA LEU A 171 -4.94 -27.32 -7.88
C LEU A 171 -6.38 -27.83 -7.76
N GLY A 172 -6.86 -28.63 -8.73
CA GLY A 172 -8.13 -29.37 -8.60
C GLY A 172 -9.42 -28.56 -8.75
N TYR A 173 -9.36 -27.33 -9.28
CA TYR A 173 -10.55 -26.51 -9.50
C TYR A 173 -11.40 -27.02 -10.67
N SER A 174 -12.73 -26.98 -10.51
CA SER A 174 -13.68 -27.32 -11.57
C SER A 174 -13.85 -26.15 -12.56
N LEU A 175 -13.09 -26.19 -13.65
CA LEU A 175 -13.09 -25.17 -14.71
C LEU A 175 -13.89 -25.58 -15.95
N ASN A 176 -14.51 -24.62 -16.63
CA ASN A 176 -15.16 -24.87 -17.92
C ASN A 176 -14.14 -25.00 -19.06
N SER A 177 -14.57 -25.46 -20.24
CA SER A 177 -13.69 -25.71 -21.39
C SER A 177 -12.89 -24.49 -21.86
N ARG A 178 -13.39 -23.26 -21.66
CA ARG A 178 -12.70 -22.02 -22.04
C ARG A 178 -11.67 -21.58 -20.99
N GLU A 179 -11.73 -22.12 -19.78
CA GLU A 179 -10.92 -21.76 -18.63
C GLU A 179 -9.79 -22.77 -18.35
N LYS A 180 -9.97 -24.03 -18.77
CA LYS A 180 -8.96 -25.09 -18.64
C LYS A 180 -7.57 -24.66 -19.13
N GLY A 181 -6.54 -25.10 -18.42
CA GLY A 181 -5.14 -24.74 -18.65
C GLY A 181 -4.74 -23.30 -18.26
N LYS A 182 -5.67 -22.44 -17.81
CA LYS A 182 -5.33 -21.07 -17.36
C LYS A 182 -5.03 -21.03 -15.88
N ASN A 183 -4.03 -20.24 -15.49
CA ASN A 183 -3.80 -19.90 -14.09
C ASN A 183 -4.77 -18.79 -13.62
N ALA A 184 -4.81 -18.56 -12.31
CA ALA A 184 -5.65 -17.53 -11.68
C ALA A 184 -5.51 -16.15 -12.34
N MET A 185 -4.28 -15.71 -12.61
CA MET A 185 -4.03 -14.41 -13.23
C MET A 185 -4.61 -14.30 -14.64
N ASN A 186 -4.45 -15.34 -15.46
CA ASN A 186 -5.02 -15.40 -16.81
C ASN A 186 -6.56 -15.43 -16.77
N LEU A 187 -7.16 -16.08 -15.76
CA LEU A 187 -8.61 -16.07 -15.55
C LEU A 187 -9.11 -14.67 -15.16
N PHE A 188 -8.40 -13.99 -14.26
CA PHE A 188 -8.69 -12.60 -13.89
C PHE A 188 -8.62 -11.67 -15.13
N TYR A 189 -7.55 -11.79 -15.93
CA TYR A 189 -7.38 -11.01 -17.18
C TYR A 189 -8.44 -11.32 -18.23
N GLN A 190 -8.89 -12.56 -18.31
CA GLN A 190 -10.04 -12.92 -19.15
C GLN A 190 -11.31 -12.20 -18.69
N ALA A 191 -11.59 -12.15 -17.39
CA ALA A 191 -12.78 -11.49 -16.86
C ALA A 191 -12.79 -9.97 -17.14
N ILE A 192 -11.64 -9.32 -16.95
CA ILE A 192 -11.52 -7.87 -17.16
C ILE A 192 -11.30 -7.49 -18.63
N ALA A 193 -11.30 -8.45 -19.56
CA ALA A 193 -11.19 -8.17 -20.99
C ALA A 193 -12.35 -7.32 -21.53
N LYS A 194 -13.51 -7.29 -20.85
CA LYS A 194 -14.63 -6.39 -21.22
C LYS A 194 -14.38 -4.93 -20.83
N LEU A 195 -13.69 -4.65 -19.72
CA LEU A 195 -13.28 -3.29 -19.34
C LEU A 195 -12.53 -2.61 -20.50
N LYS A 196 -11.68 -3.38 -21.19
CA LYS A 196 -10.94 -2.94 -22.37
C LYS A 196 -11.84 -2.45 -23.51
N GLN A 197 -13.00 -3.07 -23.73
CA GLN A 197 -13.92 -2.64 -24.78
C GLN A 197 -14.61 -1.33 -24.40
N SER A 198 -14.96 -1.18 -23.13
CA SER A 198 -15.59 0.03 -22.58
C SER A 198 -14.70 1.27 -22.71
N LEU A 199 -13.36 1.13 -22.63
CA LEU A 199 -12.41 2.23 -22.84
C LEU A 199 -12.46 2.87 -24.24
N LYS A 200 -13.05 2.20 -25.23
CA LYS A 200 -13.28 2.80 -26.56
C LYS A 200 -14.39 3.84 -26.57
N ASN A 201 -15.33 3.73 -25.63
CA ASN A 201 -16.56 4.52 -25.59
C ASN A 201 -16.59 5.51 -24.42
N PHE A 202 -15.75 5.31 -23.40
CA PHE A 202 -15.75 6.11 -22.18
C PHE A 202 -14.35 6.59 -21.82
N ASN A 203 -14.27 7.80 -21.25
CA ASN A 203 -13.04 8.28 -20.63
C ASN A 203 -12.79 7.59 -19.28
N CYS A 204 -11.57 7.71 -18.75
CA CYS A 204 -11.18 7.07 -17.50
C CYS A 204 -12.08 7.44 -16.31
N SER A 205 -12.44 8.71 -16.14
CA SER A 205 -13.28 9.13 -15.00
C SER A 205 -14.65 8.46 -15.02
N HIS A 206 -15.28 8.38 -16.19
CA HIS A 206 -16.58 7.73 -16.33
C HIS A 206 -16.47 6.22 -16.15
N LEU A 207 -15.41 5.62 -16.71
CA LEU A 207 -15.11 4.20 -16.55
C LEU A 207 -14.94 3.82 -15.07
N MET A 208 -14.13 4.58 -14.33
CA MET A 208 -13.90 4.34 -12.91
C MET A 208 -15.19 4.45 -12.10
N SER A 209 -16.06 5.41 -12.40
CA SER A 209 -17.36 5.53 -11.73
C SER A 209 -18.25 4.30 -11.95
N ILE A 210 -18.29 3.75 -13.17
CA ILE A 210 -19.05 2.53 -13.47
C ILE A 210 -18.49 1.35 -12.66
N TYR A 211 -17.18 1.11 -12.72
CA TYR A 211 -16.62 -0.10 -12.13
C TYR A 211 -16.40 -0.02 -10.62
N ASP A 212 -16.42 1.18 -10.05
CA ASP A 212 -16.51 1.35 -8.60
C ASP A 212 -17.81 0.81 -8.02
N SER A 213 -18.89 0.73 -8.80
CA SER A 213 -20.16 0.16 -8.33
C SER A 213 -20.13 -1.36 -8.16
N TYR A 214 -19.12 -2.04 -8.71
CA TYR A 214 -18.99 -3.49 -8.61
C TYR A 214 -18.09 -3.88 -7.44
N SER A 215 -18.51 -4.90 -6.69
CA SER A 215 -17.54 -5.69 -5.94
C SER A 215 -16.76 -6.61 -6.88
N THR A 216 -15.54 -6.99 -6.51
CA THR A 216 -14.69 -7.87 -7.32
C THR A 216 -15.40 -9.18 -7.69
N LYS A 217 -15.98 -9.89 -6.72
CA LYS A 217 -16.69 -11.17 -6.99
C LYS A 217 -17.91 -10.99 -7.89
N ALA A 218 -18.68 -9.92 -7.66
CA ALA A 218 -19.85 -9.63 -8.49
C ALA A 218 -19.44 -9.37 -9.93
N TYR A 219 -18.34 -8.64 -10.16
CA TYR A 219 -17.82 -8.40 -11.50
C TYR A 219 -17.36 -9.69 -12.18
N LEU A 220 -16.51 -10.49 -11.51
CA LEU A 220 -15.96 -11.73 -12.08
C LEU A 220 -17.05 -12.71 -12.54
N LEU A 221 -18.14 -12.82 -11.77
CA LEU A 221 -19.28 -13.68 -12.10
C LEU A 221 -20.20 -13.07 -13.17
N LYS A 222 -20.65 -11.82 -12.99
CA LYS A 222 -21.70 -11.22 -13.84
C LYS A 222 -21.15 -10.71 -15.16
N GLU A 223 -20.08 -9.92 -15.09
CA GLU A 223 -19.48 -9.28 -16.27
C GLU A 223 -18.40 -10.16 -16.88
N GLY A 224 -17.52 -10.72 -16.03
CA GLY A 224 -16.44 -11.62 -16.43
C GLY A 224 -16.93 -12.98 -16.92
N GLN A 225 -18.14 -13.39 -16.52
CA GLN A 225 -18.76 -14.67 -16.89
C GLN A 225 -17.86 -15.88 -16.61
N LEU A 226 -17.04 -15.79 -15.55
CA LEU A 226 -16.21 -16.89 -15.10
C LEU A 226 -17.06 -17.96 -14.40
N SER A 227 -16.63 -19.22 -14.48
CA SER A 227 -17.18 -20.29 -13.65
C SER A 227 -16.90 -20.05 -12.17
N ARG A 228 -17.67 -20.71 -11.30
CA ARG A 228 -17.45 -20.64 -9.84
C ARG A 228 -16.06 -21.14 -9.45
N GLY A 229 -15.61 -22.26 -10.04
CA GLY A 229 -14.26 -22.79 -9.79
C GLY A 229 -13.15 -21.84 -10.25
N ALA A 230 -13.35 -21.08 -11.34
CA ALA A 230 -12.39 -20.05 -11.75
C ALA A 230 -12.34 -18.88 -10.76
N VAL A 231 -13.49 -18.46 -10.24
CA VAL A 231 -13.55 -17.42 -9.20
C VAL A 231 -12.92 -17.92 -7.90
N GLU A 232 -13.23 -19.13 -7.45
CA GLU A 232 -12.56 -19.73 -6.27
C GLU A 232 -11.03 -19.77 -6.44
N MET A 233 -10.54 -20.21 -7.60
CA MET A 233 -9.11 -20.22 -7.91
C MET A 233 -8.46 -18.83 -7.86
N ILE A 234 -9.14 -17.79 -8.38
CA ILE A 234 -8.67 -16.40 -8.26
C ILE A 234 -8.60 -16.01 -6.79
N GLY A 235 -9.66 -16.30 -6.03
CA GLY A 235 -9.78 -15.97 -4.62
C GLY A 235 -8.62 -16.52 -3.80
N ASP A 236 -8.35 -17.82 -3.96
CA ASP A 236 -7.34 -18.53 -3.20
C ASP A 236 -5.90 -18.26 -3.63
N VAL A 237 -5.64 -18.14 -4.93
CA VAL A 237 -4.26 -18.00 -5.42
C VAL A 237 -3.81 -16.53 -5.41
N MET A 238 -4.72 -15.59 -5.67
CA MET A 238 -4.40 -14.16 -5.78
C MET A 238 -4.74 -13.36 -4.51
N ASN A 239 -5.16 -14.01 -3.43
CA ASN A 239 -5.55 -13.39 -2.16
C ASN A 239 -6.76 -12.44 -2.30
N GLU A 240 -7.68 -12.77 -3.21
CA GLU A 240 -8.87 -11.96 -3.48
C GLU A 240 -10.08 -12.42 -2.65
N ASP A 241 -10.09 -13.66 -2.13
CA ASP A 241 -11.31 -14.25 -1.56
C ASP A 241 -11.85 -13.48 -0.36
N ALA A 242 -11.02 -13.25 0.66
CA ALA A 242 -11.40 -12.49 1.85
C ALA A 242 -11.78 -11.04 1.52
N GLY A 243 -11.30 -10.51 0.39
CA GLY A 243 -11.55 -9.16 -0.09
C GLY A 243 -12.66 -9.03 -1.13
N TYR A 244 -13.37 -10.11 -1.47
CA TYR A 244 -14.19 -10.15 -2.67
C TYR A 244 -15.39 -9.19 -2.71
N TYR A 245 -15.78 -8.69 -1.55
CA TYR A 245 -16.84 -7.70 -1.38
C TYR A 245 -16.37 -6.26 -1.62
N LYS A 246 -15.05 -6.02 -1.70
CA LYS A 246 -14.45 -4.69 -1.94
C LYS A 246 -14.63 -4.25 -3.38
N SER A 247 -14.48 -2.96 -3.64
CA SER A 247 -14.60 -2.36 -4.98
C SER A 247 -13.62 -3.02 -5.95
N LEU A 248 -14.08 -3.35 -7.16
CA LEU A 248 -13.22 -3.92 -8.22
C LEU A 248 -11.99 -3.06 -8.49
N LEU A 249 -12.10 -1.74 -8.28
CA LEU A 249 -10.99 -0.82 -8.50
C LEU A 249 -9.80 -1.09 -7.57
N GLU A 250 -10.00 -1.65 -6.38
CA GLU A 250 -8.89 -2.05 -5.51
C GLU A 250 -8.13 -3.24 -6.09
N SER A 251 -8.84 -4.30 -6.50
CA SER A 251 -8.22 -5.46 -7.15
C SER A 251 -7.47 -5.07 -8.42
N LEU A 252 -8.04 -4.18 -9.25
CA LEU A 252 -7.37 -3.65 -10.44
C LEU A 252 -6.09 -2.87 -10.11
N ARG A 253 -6.12 -1.99 -9.08
CA ARG A 253 -4.94 -1.23 -8.66
C ARG A 253 -3.84 -2.14 -8.11
N MET A 254 -4.22 -3.12 -7.29
CA MET A 254 -3.27 -4.08 -6.71
C MET A 254 -2.63 -4.94 -7.79
N ASP A 255 -3.41 -5.49 -8.71
CA ASP A 255 -2.90 -6.23 -9.86
C ASP A 255 -1.92 -5.38 -10.70
N ILE A 256 -2.21 -4.11 -10.97
CA ILE A 256 -1.30 -3.22 -11.70
C ILE A 256 0.06 -3.09 -11.01
N ILE A 257 0.08 -2.98 -9.68
CA ILE A 257 1.33 -2.85 -8.94
C ILE A 257 2.15 -4.15 -9.01
N PHE A 258 1.51 -5.30 -8.85
CA PHE A 258 2.19 -6.59 -8.89
C PHE A 258 2.61 -7.02 -10.30
N SER A 259 1.79 -6.74 -11.32
CA SER A 259 2.05 -7.16 -12.70
C SER A 259 3.08 -6.29 -13.41
N LYS A 260 3.12 -4.97 -13.12
CA LYS A 260 4.07 -4.03 -13.73
C LYS A 260 5.39 -3.89 -12.99
N SER A 261 5.52 -4.41 -11.77
CA SER A 261 6.78 -4.37 -11.03
C SER A 261 7.58 -5.65 -11.24
N ASP A 262 8.66 -5.54 -12.02
CA ASP A 262 9.63 -6.63 -12.27
C ASP A 262 10.44 -7.05 -11.02
N SER A 263 10.44 -6.21 -9.98
CA SER A 263 11.27 -6.38 -8.79
C SER A 263 10.66 -5.67 -7.58
N PHE A 264 10.97 -6.22 -6.40
CA PHE A 264 10.55 -5.69 -5.11
C PHE A 264 11.78 -5.64 -4.19
N TRP A 265 11.73 -4.74 -3.21
CA TRP A 265 12.81 -4.49 -2.27
C TRP A 265 12.31 -4.44 -0.84
N GLU A 266 13.15 -4.78 0.12
CA GLU A 266 12.94 -4.58 1.55
C GLU A 266 14.05 -3.67 2.10
N ILE A 267 13.79 -2.96 3.19
CA ILE A 267 14.83 -2.15 3.85
C ILE A 267 15.69 -3.06 4.73
N THR A 268 16.98 -3.12 4.44
CA THR A 268 17.94 -3.91 5.23
C THR A 268 17.92 -3.44 6.67
N GLY A 269 17.65 -4.34 7.61
CA GLY A 269 17.55 -4.01 9.03
C GLY A 269 16.14 -3.69 9.50
N GLY A 270 15.13 -3.58 8.63
CA GLY A 270 13.73 -3.28 9.00
C GLY A 270 13.21 -1.96 8.43
N PHE A 271 11.91 -1.91 8.14
CA PHE A 271 11.23 -0.77 7.52
C PHE A 271 11.06 0.45 8.44
N ASP A 272 11.03 0.25 9.76
CA ASP A 272 10.94 1.34 10.76
C ASP A 272 12.11 2.34 10.68
N GLN A 273 13.26 1.93 10.12
CA GLN A 273 14.40 2.82 9.88
C GLN A 273 14.04 3.99 8.95
N LEU A 274 13.08 3.82 8.03
CA LEU A 274 12.65 4.89 7.14
C LEU A 274 11.99 6.06 7.89
N PRO A 275 10.89 5.87 8.65
CA PRO A 275 10.33 6.94 9.45
C PRO A 275 11.28 7.41 10.56
N GLN A 276 12.11 6.54 11.15
CA GLN A 276 13.10 6.95 12.15
C GLN A 276 14.13 7.92 11.57
N ALA A 277 14.74 7.59 10.42
CA ALA A 277 15.73 8.45 9.77
C ALA A 277 15.10 9.76 9.26
N LEU A 278 13.87 9.70 8.71
CA LEU A 278 13.16 10.91 8.30
C LEU A 278 12.82 11.80 9.51
N GLY A 279 12.35 11.22 10.61
CA GLY A 279 12.08 11.93 11.85
C GLY A 279 13.33 12.56 12.46
N ALA A 280 14.45 11.83 12.48
CA ALA A 280 15.75 12.32 12.95
C ALA A 280 16.33 13.46 12.10
N SER A 281 15.91 13.56 10.83
CA SER A 281 16.31 14.65 9.94
C SER A 281 15.57 15.99 10.20
N LEU A 282 14.53 15.97 11.03
CA LEU A 282 13.86 17.19 11.49
C LEU A 282 14.69 17.86 12.61
N LYS A 283 14.53 19.18 12.77
CA LYS A 283 15.14 19.93 13.87
C LYS A 283 14.81 19.30 15.23
N PRO A 284 15.77 19.20 16.17
CA PRO A 284 15.50 18.70 17.51
C PRO A 284 14.33 19.41 18.19
N GLY A 285 13.49 18.65 18.91
CA GLY A 285 12.29 19.18 19.55
C GLY A 285 11.08 19.40 18.63
N THR A 286 11.18 19.06 17.33
CA THR A 286 10.04 19.15 16.40
C THR A 286 8.94 18.12 16.72
N ILE A 287 9.31 16.90 17.12
CA ILE A 287 8.38 15.80 17.38
C ILE A 287 8.11 15.66 18.88
N HIS A 288 6.84 15.65 19.26
CA HIS A 288 6.37 15.39 20.62
C HIS A 288 5.58 14.08 20.63
N LEU A 289 6.23 13.00 21.09
CA LEU A 289 5.62 11.70 21.33
C LEU A 289 4.67 11.76 22.54
N GLY A 290 3.81 10.76 22.71
CA GLY A 290 2.84 10.66 23.80
C GLY A 290 1.92 11.89 23.91
N SER A 291 1.58 12.51 22.79
CA SER A 291 0.85 13.78 22.69
C SER A 291 -0.38 13.59 21.80
N LYS A 292 -1.47 13.10 22.39
CA LYS A 292 -2.73 12.78 21.70
C LYS A 292 -3.56 14.04 21.49
N VAL A 293 -3.80 14.43 20.24
CA VAL A 293 -4.71 15.53 19.89
C VAL A 293 -6.17 15.12 20.16
N GLU A 294 -6.91 16.00 20.84
CA GLU A 294 -8.31 15.79 21.23
C GLU A 294 -9.25 16.78 20.54
N MET A 295 -8.75 17.97 20.18
CA MET A 295 -9.59 19.01 19.59
C MET A 295 -8.81 19.95 18.67
N VAL A 296 -9.47 20.39 17.60
CA VAL A 296 -8.99 21.40 16.66
C VAL A 296 -10.07 22.47 16.51
N VAL A 297 -9.75 23.70 16.86
CA VAL A 297 -10.62 24.87 16.71
C VAL A 297 -10.09 25.74 15.58
N ARG A 298 -10.92 26.01 14.58
CA ARG A 298 -10.64 26.95 13.50
C ARG A 298 -11.49 28.19 13.72
N ASP A 299 -10.90 29.18 14.39
CA ASP A 299 -11.52 30.48 14.66
C ASP A 299 -10.63 31.59 14.07
N GLY A 300 -11.11 32.20 12.98
CA GLY A 300 -10.37 33.25 12.28
C GLY A 300 -9.15 32.77 11.47
N PRO A 301 -8.05 33.54 11.43
CA PRO A 301 -6.89 33.28 10.58
C PRO A 301 -5.94 32.20 11.14
N GLU A 302 -6.24 31.62 12.30
CA GLU A 302 -5.40 30.64 12.97
C GLU A 302 -6.21 29.39 13.34
N VAL A 303 -5.50 28.33 13.69
CA VAL A 303 -6.04 27.09 14.25
C VAL A 303 -5.47 26.87 15.65
N GLN A 304 -6.32 26.50 16.60
CA GLN A 304 -5.93 26.09 17.93
C GLN A 304 -6.05 24.57 18.05
N ILE A 305 -4.98 23.91 18.49
CA ILE A 305 -4.89 22.46 18.62
C ILE A 305 -4.72 22.14 20.09
N SER A 306 -5.69 21.44 20.67
CA SER A 306 -5.62 20.93 22.04
C SER A 306 -5.23 19.46 22.05
N TYR A 307 -4.25 19.11 22.87
CA TYR A 307 -3.71 17.76 23.00
C TYR A 307 -3.44 17.41 24.47
N ARG A 308 -3.45 16.11 24.77
CA ARG A 308 -3.16 15.57 26.09
C ARG A 308 -1.94 14.67 26.04
N ARG A 309 -1.14 14.77 27.10
CA ARG A 309 -0.02 13.88 27.36
C ARG A 309 -0.55 12.50 27.78
N THR A 310 -0.13 11.43 27.10
CA THR A 310 -0.65 10.07 27.33
C THR A 310 -0.20 9.48 28.67
N ASP A 311 0.91 9.97 29.21
CA ASP A 311 1.41 9.72 30.57
C ASP A 311 0.70 10.57 31.64
N GLU A 312 -0.10 11.56 31.26
CA GLU A 312 -0.83 12.46 32.17
C GLU A 312 -2.35 12.49 31.84
N PRO A 313 -3.07 11.34 31.86
CA PRO A 313 -4.46 11.29 31.37
C PRO A 313 -5.43 12.17 32.17
N GLY A 314 -5.13 12.50 33.43
CA GLY A 314 -5.93 13.38 34.28
C GLY A 314 -5.66 14.88 34.12
N SER A 315 -4.65 15.28 33.34
CA SER A 315 -4.29 16.70 33.19
C SER A 315 -5.29 17.47 32.34
N SER A 316 -5.32 18.80 32.47
CA SER A 316 -5.97 19.62 31.45
C SER A 316 -5.25 19.50 30.11
N PRO A 317 -5.96 19.51 28.96
CA PRO A 317 -5.33 19.56 27.65
C PRO A 317 -4.44 20.79 27.51
N ARG A 318 -3.29 20.61 26.87
CA ARG A 318 -2.40 21.70 26.44
C ARG A 318 -2.89 22.22 25.09
N THR A 319 -2.72 23.51 24.82
CA THR A 319 -3.16 24.13 23.56
C THR A 319 -2.00 24.80 22.83
N LEU A 320 -1.93 24.62 21.51
CA LEU A 320 -1.02 25.31 20.60
C LEU A 320 -1.82 26.09 19.56
N THR A 321 -1.27 27.21 19.12
CA THR A 321 -1.84 28.00 18.03
C THR A 321 -0.91 27.98 16.83
N ALA A 322 -1.47 27.74 15.64
CA ALA A 322 -0.74 27.65 14.39
C ALA A 322 -1.55 28.25 13.23
N ASP A 323 -0.90 28.48 12.10
CA ASP A 323 -1.54 29.04 10.91
C ASP A 323 -2.23 27.94 10.08
N PHE A 324 -1.69 26.71 10.15
CA PHE A 324 -2.25 25.51 9.52
C PHE A 324 -2.09 24.29 10.41
N VAL A 325 -2.94 23.29 10.19
CA VAL A 325 -2.80 21.95 10.77
C VAL A 325 -2.92 20.87 9.69
N VAL A 326 -2.05 19.86 9.74
CA VAL A 326 -2.14 18.65 8.91
C VAL A 326 -2.59 17.49 9.79
N ILE A 327 -3.78 16.96 9.55
CA ILE A 327 -4.28 15.75 10.18
C ILE A 327 -3.77 14.55 9.39
N SER A 328 -2.80 13.82 9.96
CA SER A 328 -2.17 12.65 9.33
C SER A 328 -2.49 11.32 10.01
N ALA A 329 -3.38 11.34 11.01
CA ALA A 329 -3.95 10.16 11.65
C ALA A 329 -4.82 9.35 10.68
N SER A 330 -5.17 8.10 11.02
CA SER A 330 -6.12 7.31 10.23
C SER A 330 -7.50 7.98 10.19
N ALA A 331 -8.35 7.62 9.22
CA ALA A 331 -9.70 8.19 9.15
C ALA A 331 -10.50 7.92 10.43
N LYS A 332 -10.35 6.72 10.99
CA LYS A 332 -11.01 6.31 12.24
C LYS A 332 -10.49 7.09 13.45
N ALA A 333 -9.17 7.23 13.59
CA ALA A 333 -8.57 8.01 14.68
C ALA A 333 -8.93 9.51 14.58
N THR A 334 -9.04 10.05 13.36
CA THR A 334 -9.48 11.43 13.13
C THR A 334 -10.87 11.71 13.70
N ARG A 335 -11.76 10.71 13.75
CA ARG A 335 -13.10 10.87 14.36
C ARG A 335 -13.08 11.03 15.88
N LEU A 336 -11.96 10.72 16.53
CA LEU A 336 -11.77 10.96 17.96
C LEU A 336 -11.35 12.41 18.26
N ILE A 337 -11.02 13.19 17.23
CA ILE A 337 -10.68 14.61 17.35
C ILE A 337 -11.97 15.43 17.20
N THR A 338 -12.25 16.30 18.17
CA THR A 338 -13.36 17.24 18.10
C THR A 338 -12.98 18.43 17.22
N PHE A 339 -13.76 18.73 16.18
CA PHE A 339 -13.55 19.91 15.33
C PHE A 339 -14.57 21.01 15.66
N LYS A 340 -14.11 22.25 15.77
CA LYS A 340 -14.96 23.44 15.97
C LYS A 340 -14.59 24.55 14.97
N PRO A 341 -15.50 24.97 14.06
CA PRO A 341 -16.77 24.32 13.75
C PRO A 341 -16.55 22.86 13.30
N PRO A 342 -17.58 22.00 13.34
CA PRO A 342 -17.48 20.65 12.81
C PRO A 342 -17.02 20.66 11.35
N LEU A 343 -16.30 19.60 10.95
CA LEU A 343 -15.98 19.38 9.54
C LEU A 343 -17.26 19.29 8.70
N SER A 344 -17.14 19.49 7.38
CA SER A 344 -18.28 19.36 6.48
C SER A 344 -18.97 17.99 6.61
N LEU A 345 -20.30 17.97 6.47
CA LEU A 345 -21.08 16.72 6.53
C LEU A 345 -20.54 15.63 5.58
N PRO A 346 -20.17 15.93 4.31
CA PRO A 346 -19.58 14.93 3.42
C PRO A 346 -18.25 14.37 3.92
N LYS A 347 -17.36 15.20 4.49
CA LYS A 347 -16.09 14.72 5.05
C LYS A 347 -16.31 13.88 6.30
N MET A 348 -17.18 14.31 7.22
CA MET A 348 -17.52 13.50 8.40
C MET A 348 -18.15 12.16 8.02
N HIS A 349 -18.98 12.13 6.97
CA HIS A 349 -19.52 10.89 6.44
C HIS A 349 -18.42 10.00 5.85
N GLY A 350 -17.54 10.55 5.01
CA GLY A 350 -16.41 9.82 4.45
C GLY A 350 -15.50 9.22 5.53
N LEU A 351 -15.12 10.00 6.54
CA LEU A 351 -14.29 9.54 7.67
C LEU A 351 -14.95 8.40 8.46
N ARG A 352 -16.29 8.42 8.60
CA ARG A 352 -17.06 7.38 9.28
C ARG A 352 -17.19 6.11 8.46
N SER A 353 -17.45 6.24 7.18
CA SER A 353 -17.89 5.15 6.30
C SER A 353 -16.74 4.48 5.55
N VAL A 354 -15.59 5.17 5.38
CA VAL A 354 -14.43 4.60 4.69
C VAL A 354 -14.03 3.26 5.31
N HIS A 355 -13.90 2.25 4.46
CA HIS A 355 -13.59 0.90 4.89
C HIS A 355 -12.08 0.75 5.18
N TYR A 356 -11.79 -0.08 6.18
CA TYR A 356 -10.43 -0.49 6.56
C TYR A 356 -10.39 -2.00 6.65
N THR A 357 -9.46 -2.57 5.92
CA THR A 357 -9.14 -3.99 5.97
C THR A 357 -8.50 -4.35 7.31
N SER A 358 -8.85 -5.54 7.81
CA SER A 358 -8.15 -6.19 8.93
C SER A 358 -6.89 -6.87 8.40
N ALA A 359 -5.82 -6.92 9.18
CA ALA A 359 -4.65 -7.71 8.81
C ALA A 359 -3.98 -8.31 10.05
N THR A 360 -3.57 -9.56 9.93
CA THR A 360 -2.87 -10.30 10.98
C THR A 360 -1.59 -10.91 10.42
N LYS A 361 -0.47 -10.69 11.13
CA LYS A 361 0.81 -11.34 10.85
C LYS A 361 1.21 -12.24 12.01
N VAL A 362 1.62 -13.46 11.69
CA VAL A 362 2.19 -14.42 12.65
C VAL A 362 3.60 -14.74 12.22
N VAL A 363 4.57 -14.26 12.98
CA VAL A 363 6.00 -14.45 12.76
C VAL A 363 6.49 -15.55 13.68
N LEU A 364 7.29 -16.47 13.14
CA LEU A 364 8.01 -17.45 13.93
C LEU A 364 9.51 -17.25 13.74
N ALA A 365 10.25 -17.24 14.84
CA ALA A 365 11.70 -17.20 14.84
C ALA A 365 12.24 -18.58 15.24
N CYS A 366 12.99 -19.17 14.32
CA CYS A 366 13.49 -20.52 14.38
C CYS A 366 15.00 -20.56 14.53
N ASN A 367 15.50 -21.56 15.26
CA ASN A 367 16.92 -21.81 15.45
C ASN A 367 17.59 -22.30 14.16
N GLU A 368 16.80 -22.79 13.20
CA GLU A 368 17.25 -23.14 11.86
C GLU A 368 16.19 -22.79 10.80
N SER A 369 16.64 -22.49 9.59
CA SER A 369 15.78 -22.25 8.43
C SER A 369 15.37 -23.57 7.75
N PHE A 370 14.47 -24.33 8.37
CA PHE A 370 14.10 -25.69 7.90
C PHE A 370 13.67 -25.74 6.42
N TRP A 371 13.02 -24.68 5.92
CA TRP A 371 12.59 -24.56 4.52
C TRP A 371 13.75 -24.53 3.51
N GLU A 372 14.96 -24.15 3.93
CA GLU A 372 16.13 -24.17 3.05
C GLU A 372 16.56 -25.59 2.67
N ARG A 373 16.22 -26.60 3.48
CA ARG A 373 16.44 -28.03 3.14
C ARG A 373 15.63 -28.45 1.92
N GLU A 374 14.53 -27.74 1.66
CA GLU A 374 13.68 -27.93 0.48
C GLU A 374 14.07 -27.03 -0.70
N GLY A 375 15.16 -26.25 -0.56
CA GLY A 375 15.65 -25.32 -1.57
C GLY A 375 14.90 -23.99 -1.62
N ILE A 376 14.04 -23.68 -0.65
CA ILE A 376 13.29 -22.43 -0.59
C ILE A 376 14.18 -21.30 -0.06
N ARG A 377 14.29 -20.20 -0.81
CA ARG A 377 15.07 -19.00 -0.45
C ARG A 377 14.28 -17.76 -0.84
N GLY A 378 13.34 -17.36 0.03
CA GLY A 378 12.38 -16.29 -0.23
C GLY A 378 11.11 -16.80 -0.93
N GLY A 379 10.31 -15.89 -1.48
CA GLY A 379 9.00 -16.23 -2.03
C GLY A 379 7.96 -16.53 -0.95
N PHE A 380 6.88 -17.20 -1.35
CA PHE A 380 5.83 -17.59 -0.44
C PHE A 380 5.16 -18.89 -0.87
N SER A 381 4.64 -19.62 0.11
CA SER A 381 3.71 -20.73 -0.10
C SER A 381 2.27 -20.25 0.07
N VAL A 382 1.33 -20.93 -0.59
CA VAL A 382 -0.11 -20.61 -0.56
C VAL A 382 -0.88 -21.84 -0.06
N THR A 383 -1.84 -21.62 0.83
CA THR A 383 -2.74 -22.67 1.30
C THR A 383 -4.16 -22.17 1.49
N ASP A 384 -5.13 -23.07 1.35
CA ASP A 384 -6.53 -22.82 1.69
C ASP A 384 -6.85 -22.93 3.19
N ARG A 385 -5.84 -23.31 3.98
CA ARG A 385 -5.88 -23.35 5.45
C ARG A 385 -5.78 -21.95 6.07
N PRO A 386 -6.10 -21.78 7.37
CA PRO A 386 -6.14 -20.47 8.03
C PRO A 386 -4.88 -19.60 7.88
N SER A 387 -3.69 -20.19 7.72
CA SER A 387 -2.45 -19.42 7.54
C SER A 387 -2.35 -18.67 6.21
N ARG A 388 -3.09 -19.11 5.18
CA ARG A 388 -3.17 -18.56 3.82
C ARG A 388 -1.83 -18.38 3.08
N TYR A 389 -1.01 -17.42 3.49
CA TYR A 389 0.27 -17.08 2.88
C TYR A 389 1.43 -17.20 3.87
N ILE A 390 2.36 -18.11 3.56
CA ILE A 390 3.61 -18.31 4.33
C ILE A 390 4.74 -17.63 3.56
N HIS A 391 5.30 -16.55 4.08
CA HIS A 391 6.38 -15.79 3.45
C HIS A 391 7.73 -16.16 4.06
N TYR A 392 8.66 -16.57 3.19
CA TYR A 392 10.03 -16.91 3.57
C TYR A 392 10.93 -15.66 3.45
N PRO A 393 11.93 -15.50 4.33
CA PRO A 393 12.79 -14.32 4.32
C PRO A 393 13.64 -14.27 3.04
N SER A 394 13.83 -13.06 2.51
CA SER A 394 14.74 -12.81 1.37
C SER A 394 16.18 -12.50 1.83
N HIS A 395 16.39 -12.39 3.14
CA HIS A 395 17.67 -12.16 3.79
C HIS A 395 17.96 -13.25 4.82
N ARG A 396 19.17 -13.22 5.39
CA ARG A 396 19.60 -14.11 6.48
C ARG A 396 20.08 -13.27 7.65
N PHE A 397 19.77 -13.73 8.86
CA PHE A 397 20.31 -13.13 10.08
C PHE A 397 21.74 -13.61 10.33
N PRO A 398 22.64 -12.72 10.79
CA PRO A 398 23.88 -13.15 11.43
C PRO A 398 23.56 -14.09 12.59
N GLY A 399 24.24 -15.25 12.67
CA GLY A 399 23.96 -16.27 13.69
C GLY A 399 23.03 -17.41 13.25
N GLY A 400 22.50 -17.37 12.03
CA GLY A 400 21.83 -18.52 11.41
C GLY A 400 20.36 -18.74 11.80
N LYS A 401 19.76 -17.84 12.60
CA LYS A 401 18.31 -17.85 12.88
C LYS A 401 17.51 -17.72 11.58
N GLY A 402 16.46 -18.53 11.49
CA GLY A 402 15.46 -18.46 10.43
C GLY A 402 14.20 -17.79 10.95
N VAL A 403 13.90 -16.57 10.48
CA VAL A 403 12.63 -15.89 10.84
C VAL A 403 11.73 -15.85 9.61
N LEU A 404 10.57 -16.48 9.70
CA LEU A 404 9.56 -16.47 8.63
C LEU A 404 8.26 -15.84 9.11
N LEU A 405 7.52 -15.27 8.16
CA LEU A 405 6.13 -14.89 8.37
C LEU A 405 5.28 -16.10 8.01
N ALA A 406 5.01 -16.89 9.04
CA ALA A 406 4.33 -18.17 8.95
C ALA A 406 2.84 -18.02 8.57
N SER A 407 2.25 -16.85 8.80
CA SER A 407 0.93 -16.52 8.29
C SER A 407 0.82 -15.01 8.05
N TYR A 408 0.30 -14.63 6.88
CA TYR A 408 -0.15 -13.27 6.61
C TYR A 408 -1.56 -13.31 6.02
N THR A 409 -2.51 -12.79 6.78
CA THR A 409 -3.93 -12.77 6.40
C THR A 409 -4.51 -11.36 6.40
N VAL A 410 -5.56 -11.17 5.61
CA VAL A 410 -6.30 -9.92 5.49
C VAL A 410 -7.81 -10.18 5.58
N ASP A 411 -8.59 -9.14 5.86
CA ASP A 411 -10.06 -9.18 5.92
C ASP A 411 -10.57 -10.35 6.78
N ASP A 412 -11.50 -11.17 6.27
CA ASP A 412 -12.11 -12.28 7.01
C ASP A 412 -11.08 -13.36 7.41
N ASP A 413 -10.04 -13.60 6.60
CA ASP A 413 -8.93 -14.51 6.96
C ASP A 413 -8.15 -13.98 8.18
N SER A 414 -8.07 -12.65 8.34
CA SER A 414 -7.49 -12.01 9.54
C SER A 414 -8.46 -12.03 10.72
N LEU A 415 -9.76 -11.86 10.48
CA LEU A 415 -10.77 -11.89 11.54
C LEU A 415 -10.87 -13.27 12.19
N PHE A 416 -10.55 -14.35 11.47
CA PHE A 416 -10.46 -15.70 12.01
C PHE A 416 -9.58 -15.78 13.28
N PHE A 417 -8.46 -15.05 13.30
CA PHE A 417 -7.53 -15.07 14.43
C PHE A 417 -7.83 -14.04 15.53
N LEU A 418 -8.72 -13.07 15.28
CA LEU A 418 -8.79 -11.82 16.05
C LEU A 418 -9.16 -12.01 17.53
N SER A 419 -9.99 -13.01 17.83
CA SER A 419 -10.47 -13.31 19.20
C SER A 419 -9.68 -14.41 19.89
N MET A 420 -8.68 -14.99 19.22
CA MET A 420 -7.88 -16.09 19.76
C MET A 420 -6.73 -15.55 20.62
N PRO A 421 -6.39 -16.19 21.75
CA PRO A 421 -5.15 -15.92 22.46
C PRO A 421 -3.92 -16.25 21.61
N HIS A 422 -2.80 -15.57 21.88
CA HIS A 422 -1.53 -15.72 21.16
C HIS A 422 -1.13 -17.19 20.92
N GLU A 423 -1.11 -18.01 21.97
CA GLU A 423 -0.73 -19.43 21.88
C GLU A 423 -1.64 -20.25 20.97
N GLN A 424 -2.94 -19.93 20.94
CA GLN A 424 -3.89 -20.61 20.05
C GLN A 424 -3.66 -20.23 18.59
N VAL A 425 -3.37 -18.95 18.32
CA VAL A 425 -3.00 -18.50 16.96
C VAL A 425 -1.74 -19.22 16.48
N VAL A 426 -0.71 -19.28 17.32
CA VAL A 426 0.56 -19.97 17.01
C VAL A 426 0.34 -21.47 16.81
N ASP A 427 -0.49 -22.12 17.62
CA ASP A 427 -0.81 -23.54 17.47
C ASP A 427 -1.47 -23.87 16.12
N VAL A 428 -2.42 -23.05 15.67
CA VAL A 428 -3.06 -23.18 14.33
C VAL A 428 -2.03 -23.02 13.22
N VAL A 429 -1.17 -21.99 13.31
CA VAL A 429 -0.16 -21.73 12.28
C VAL A 429 0.90 -22.83 12.22
N LEU A 430 1.30 -23.40 13.35
CA LEU A 430 2.20 -24.55 13.38
C LEU A 430 1.57 -25.82 12.77
N GLU A 431 0.25 -26.02 12.94
CA GLU A 431 -0.48 -27.11 12.28
C GLU A 431 -0.47 -26.97 10.75
N ASP A 432 -0.68 -25.75 10.26
CA ASP A 432 -0.67 -25.47 8.82
C ASP A 432 0.74 -25.59 8.23
N LEU A 433 1.76 -25.08 8.93
CA LEU A 433 3.16 -25.29 8.54
C LEU A 433 3.51 -26.78 8.53
N ALA A 434 3.02 -27.57 9.49
CA ALA A 434 3.22 -29.01 9.52
C ALA A 434 2.62 -29.69 8.28
N ALA A 435 1.41 -29.28 7.88
CA ALA A 435 0.76 -29.79 6.67
C ALA A 435 1.49 -29.35 5.39
N VAL A 436 1.92 -28.10 5.30
CA VAL A 436 2.60 -27.52 4.13
C VAL A 436 4.01 -28.07 3.96
N HIS A 437 4.76 -28.27 5.04
CA HIS A 437 6.15 -28.73 4.99
C HIS A 437 6.32 -30.23 5.26
N GLN A 438 5.25 -30.93 5.67
CA GLN A 438 5.27 -32.34 6.08
C GLN A 438 6.30 -32.61 7.20
N ILE A 439 6.38 -31.67 8.15
CA ILE A 439 7.21 -31.76 9.35
C ILE A 439 6.27 -31.89 10.54
N PRO A 440 6.49 -32.82 11.50
CA PRO A 440 5.65 -32.90 12.69
C PRO A 440 5.57 -31.57 13.43
N LYS A 441 4.35 -31.16 13.81
CA LYS A 441 4.08 -29.90 14.53
C LYS A 441 4.97 -29.69 15.75
N GLU A 442 5.13 -30.72 16.58
CA GLU A 442 5.98 -30.64 17.78
C GLU A 442 7.47 -30.45 17.46
N GLU A 443 7.91 -30.89 16.28
CA GLU A 443 9.26 -30.62 15.80
C GLU A 443 9.39 -29.15 15.39
N LEU A 444 8.43 -28.62 14.63
CA LEU A 444 8.38 -27.20 14.28
C LEU A 444 8.32 -26.30 15.53
N ARG A 445 7.53 -26.67 16.54
CA ARG A 445 7.46 -25.95 17.82
C ARG A 445 8.82 -25.89 18.52
N ARG A 446 9.58 -26.98 18.51
CA ARG A 446 10.95 -26.99 19.07
C ARG A 446 11.94 -26.21 18.22
N MET A 447 11.82 -26.27 16.89
CA MET A 447 12.67 -25.50 15.98
C MET A 447 12.41 -24.00 16.09
N CYS A 448 11.16 -23.60 16.34
CA CYS A 448 10.69 -22.22 16.34
C CYS A 448 10.14 -21.81 17.72
N PRO A 449 11.03 -21.61 18.72
CA PRO A 449 10.61 -21.35 20.09
C PRO A 449 9.99 -19.96 20.30
N SER A 450 10.23 -19.02 19.39
CA SER A 450 9.85 -17.62 19.53
C SER A 450 8.79 -17.25 18.49
N SER A 451 7.79 -16.47 18.89
CA SER A 451 6.69 -16.06 18.02
C SER A 451 6.21 -14.65 18.31
N VAL A 452 5.72 -13.96 17.28
CA VAL A 452 5.09 -12.64 17.39
C VAL A 452 3.81 -12.62 16.58
N VAL A 453 2.71 -12.21 17.20
CA VAL A 453 1.42 -12.03 16.54
C VAL A 453 1.05 -10.55 16.55
N LYS A 454 0.79 -9.96 15.38
CA LYS A 454 0.28 -8.59 15.26
C LYS A 454 -1.08 -8.58 14.60
N HIS A 455 -2.10 -8.17 15.35
CA HIS A 455 -3.43 -7.84 14.82
C HIS A 455 -3.55 -6.33 14.63
N TRP A 456 -3.58 -5.86 13.38
CA TRP A 456 -3.71 -4.42 13.11
C TRP A 456 -5.11 -3.87 13.39
N ALA A 457 -6.13 -4.73 13.40
CA ALA A 457 -7.50 -4.32 13.75
C ALA A 457 -7.64 -3.93 15.24
N LEU A 458 -6.74 -4.40 16.11
CA LEU A 458 -6.73 -4.08 17.55
C LEU A 458 -5.79 -2.92 17.90
N ASP A 459 -5.09 -2.35 16.92
CA ASP A 459 -4.17 -1.24 17.17
C ASP A 459 -4.96 0.03 17.59
N PRO A 460 -4.70 0.59 18.78
CA PRO A 460 -5.51 1.68 19.33
C PRO A 460 -5.29 3.02 18.63
N HIS A 461 -4.21 3.16 17.85
CA HIS A 461 -3.86 4.40 17.17
C HIS A 461 -4.29 4.40 15.70
N THR A 462 -4.30 3.23 15.05
CA THR A 462 -4.68 3.11 13.63
C THR A 462 -6.12 2.64 13.47
N MET A 463 -6.60 1.76 14.37
CA MET A 463 -7.95 1.19 14.39
C MET A 463 -8.32 0.39 13.12
N GLY A 464 -7.32 -0.26 12.52
CA GLY A 464 -7.40 -0.96 11.24
C GLY A 464 -6.02 -1.07 10.58
N ALA A 465 -5.88 -1.99 9.62
CA ALA A 465 -4.60 -2.17 8.91
C ALA A 465 -4.38 -1.09 7.86
N PHE A 466 -5.21 -1.06 6.82
CA PHE A 466 -5.11 -0.09 5.74
C PHE A 466 -6.46 0.07 5.06
N THR A 467 -6.62 1.19 4.38
CA THR A 467 -7.84 1.50 3.64
C THR A 467 -7.91 0.62 2.40
N GLU A 468 -9.08 0.06 2.15
CA GLU A 468 -9.47 -0.48 0.85
C GLU A 468 -10.96 -0.23 0.71
N PHE A 469 -11.37 0.39 -0.39
CA PHE A 469 -12.72 0.87 -0.57
C PHE A 469 -13.69 -0.25 -0.92
N THR A 470 -14.86 -0.23 -0.28
CA THR A 470 -16.02 -1.00 -0.76
C THR A 470 -16.66 -0.30 -1.96
N PRO A 471 -17.59 -0.96 -2.70
CA PRO A 471 -18.22 -0.34 -3.85
C PRO A 471 -18.81 1.04 -3.55
N TYR A 472 -18.72 1.95 -4.53
CA TYR A 472 -19.10 3.37 -4.49
C TYR A 472 -18.20 4.31 -3.65
N GLN A 473 -17.29 3.79 -2.81
CA GLN A 473 -16.50 4.67 -1.94
C GLN A 473 -15.48 5.51 -2.73
N PHE A 474 -15.01 5.06 -3.90
CA PHE A 474 -14.12 5.90 -4.71
C PHE A 474 -14.86 7.14 -5.21
N ALA A 475 -16.07 6.95 -5.76
CA ALA A 475 -16.90 8.03 -6.27
C ALA A 475 -17.37 8.98 -5.15
N ASP A 476 -17.81 8.42 -4.03
CA ASP A 476 -18.48 9.19 -2.97
C ASP A 476 -17.49 9.92 -2.05
N TYR A 477 -16.37 9.27 -1.71
CA TYR A 477 -15.53 9.70 -0.59
C TYR A 477 -14.16 10.24 -0.96
N SER A 478 -13.54 9.82 -2.08
CA SER A 478 -12.17 10.23 -2.43
C SER A 478 -11.99 11.75 -2.36
N ARG A 479 -12.80 12.51 -3.09
CA ARG A 479 -12.70 13.98 -3.10
C ARG A 479 -12.84 14.57 -1.69
N GLN A 480 -13.81 14.10 -0.92
CA GLN A 480 -14.14 14.66 0.40
C GLN A 480 -13.08 14.30 1.44
N LEU A 481 -12.49 13.10 1.37
CA LEU A 481 -11.39 12.69 2.23
C LEU A 481 -10.12 13.48 1.90
N PHE A 482 -9.83 13.71 0.62
CA PHE A 482 -8.54 14.23 0.15
C PHE A 482 -8.44 15.75 0.27
N GLN A 483 -9.55 16.47 0.09
CA GLN A 483 -9.54 17.93 0.10
C GLN A 483 -9.30 18.53 1.50
N PRO A 484 -8.59 19.68 1.60
CA PRO A 484 -8.51 20.44 2.84
C PRO A 484 -9.86 21.11 3.18
N GLU A 485 -10.03 21.50 4.45
CA GLU A 485 -11.13 22.37 4.91
C GLU A 485 -10.58 23.64 5.55
N GLY A 486 -10.45 24.69 4.75
CA GLY A 486 -9.79 25.93 5.16
C GLY A 486 -8.32 25.66 5.53
N ARG A 487 -7.97 25.91 6.79
CA ARG A 487 -6.61 25.75 7.34
C ARG A 487 -6.31 24.34 7.86
N ILE A 488 -7.24 23.41 7.69
CA ILE A 488 -7.12 22.00 8.11
C ILE A 488 -6.87 21.15 6.87
N HIS A 489 -5.66 20.61 6.75
CA HIS A 489 -5.25 19.71 5.67
C HIS A 489 -5.27 18.27 6.16
N PHE A 490 -5.43 17.32 5.24
CA PHE A 490 -5.48 15.89 5.55
C PHE A 490 -4.41 15.17 4.75
N ALA A 491 -3.76 14.21 5.38
CA ALA A 491 -2.76 13.35 4.77
C ALA A 491 -2.86 11.93 5.35
N GLY A 492 -2.27 10.96 4.66
CA GLY A 492 -2.36 9.56 5.02
C GLY A 492 -2.72 8.72 3.80
N GLU A 493 -2.45 7.42 3.87
CA GLU A 493 -2.77 6.53 2.75
C GLU A 493 -4.26 6.56 2.38
N HIS A 494 -5.17 6.72 3.34
CA HIS A 494 -6.61 6.88 3.11
C HIS A 494 -7.03 8.20 2.39
N THR A 495 -6.09 9.12 2.19
CA THR A 495 -6.34 10.41 1.52
C THR A 495 -5.68 10.49 0.15
N CYS A 496 -5.21 9.37 -0.40
CA CYS A 496 -4.59 9.32 -1.71
C CYS A 496 -4.60 7.88 -2.27
N LEU A 497 -4.24 7.71 -3.54
CA LEU A 497 -4.29 6.41 -4.23
C LEU A 497 -2.91 6.02 -4.79
N PRO A 498 -2.61 4.72 -4.95
CA PRO A 498 -3.37 3.55 -4.47
C PRO A 498 -3.24 3.36 -2.95
N HIS A 499 -4.24 2.79 -2.28
CA HIS A 499 -4.19 2.57 -0.82
C HIS A 499 -3.17 1.50 -0.41
N ALA A 500 -2.90 1.39 0.90
CA ALA A 500 -2.02 0.36 1.50
C ALA A 500 -0.51 0.44 1.17
N TRP A 501 -0.03 1.54 0.57
CA TRP A 501 1.38 1.70 0.20
C TRP A 501 2.09 2.89 0.86
N LEU A 502 3.35 2.69 1.24
CA LEU A 502 4.22 3.73 1.78
C LEU A 502 4.40 4.91 0.81
N ASP A 503 4.52 4.61 -0.48
CA ASP A 503 4.66 5.60 -1.54
C ASP A 503 3.49 6.58 -1.55
N THR A 504 2.27 6.05 -1.39
CA THR A 504 1.04 6.83 -1.28
C THR A 504 0.98 7.66 0.00
N ALA A 505 1.42 7.11 1.13
CA ALA A 505 1.50 7.86 2.38
C ALA A 505 2.45 9.07 2.23
N ILE A 506 3.65 8.86 1.67
CA ILE A 506 4.60 9.94 1.38
C ILE A 506 3.97 10.97 0.42
N LYS A 507 3.37 10.51 -0.67
CA LYS A 507 2.72 11.36 -1.67
C LYS A 507 1.65 12.25 -1.05
N SER A 508 0.79 11.69 -0.21
CA SER A 508 -0.28 12.44 0.49
C SER A 508 0.28 13.54 1.41
N GLY A 509 1.38 13.26 2.11
CA GLY A 509 2.06 14.23 2.97
C GLY A 509 2.68 15.38 2.18
N LEU A 510 3.34 15.05 1.07
CA LEU A 510 3.90 16.04 0.15
C LEU A 510 2.80 16.90 -0.50
N GLN A 511 1.66 16.31 -0.86
CA GLN A 511 0.54 17.07 -1.39
C GLN A 511 -0.04 18.05 -0.36
N ALA A 512 -0.20 17.62 0.89
CA ALA A 512 -0.62 18.52 1.97
C ALA A 512 0.36 19.68 2.17
N ALA A 513 1.67 19.40 2.15
CA ALA A 513 2.71 20.41 2.25
C ALA A 513 2.70 21.41 1.08
N ARG A 514 2.55 20.92 -0.16
CA ARG A 514 2.41 21.77 -1.36
C ARG A 514 1.20 22.68 -1.27
N ASN A 515 0.06 22.16 -0.80
CA ASN A 515 -1.16 22.96 -0.63
C ASN A 515 -0.98 24.07 0.41
N ILE A 516 -0.29 23.80 1.52
CA ILE A 516 0.02 24.80 2.55
C ILE A 516 1.00 25.85 2.00
N GLN A 517 2.05 25.43 1.30
CA GLN A 517 3.00 26.34 0.66
C GLN A 517 2.28 27.29 -0.31
N ALA A 518 1.43 26.77 -1.18
CA ALA A 518 0.66 27.58 -2.13
C ALA A 518 -0.25 28.59 -1.42
N ALA A 519 -0.89 28.21 -0.30
CA ALA A 519 -1.68 29.13 0.51
C ALA A 519 -0.81 30.21 1.17
N ALA A 520 0.38 29.85 1.68
CA ALA A 520 1.32 30.80 2.26
C ALA A 520 1.83 31.82 1.23
N ASP A 521 2.12 31.36 0.00
CA ASP A 521 2.57 32.23 -1.09
C ASP A 521 1.46 33.21 -1.52
N GLN A 522 0.21 32.74 -1.59
CA GLN A 522 -0.95 33.61 -1.84
C GLN A 522 -1.14 34.66 -0.75
N GLU A 523 -1.02 34.28 0.52
CA GLU A 523 -1.08 35.23 1.64
C GLU A 523 0.07 36.25 1.62
N ALA A 524 1.27 35.82 1.22
CA ALA A 524 2.42 36.71 1.10
C ALA A 524 2.19 37.80 0.03
N VAL A 525 1.64 37.43 -1.13
CA VAL A 525 1.28 38.38 -2.20
C VAL A 525 0.18 39.33 -1.73
N GLY A 526 -0.86 38.82 -1.07
CA GLY A 526 -1.97 39.65 -0.57
C GLY A 526 -1.55 40.69 0.47
N ARG A 527 -0.48 40.44 1.25
CA ARG A 527 0.09 41.41 2.21
C ARG A 527 0.95 42.49 1.55
N GLN A 528 1.41 42.26 0.31
CA GLN A 528 2.24 43.21 -0.43
C GLN A 528 1.41 44.19 -1.28
N THR A 529 0.15 43.89 -1.59
CA THR A 529 -0.76 44.85 -2.24
C THR A 529 -1.41 45.79 -1.22
N PRO A 530 -1.17 47.12 -1.27
CA PRO A 530 -1.82 48.06 -0.36
C PRO A 530 -3.34 48.04 -0.56
N SER A 531 -4.09 47.99 0.54
CA SER A 531 -5.54 48.23 0.50
C SER A 531 -5.80 49.63 -0.06
N PRO A 532 -6.74 49.83 -1.02
CA PRO A 532 -7.10 51.16 -1.47
C PRO A 532 -7.65 51.94 -0.28
N THR A 533 -7.00 53.06 0.04
CA THR A 533 -7.44 54.01 1.06
C THR A 533 -8.90 54.38 0.77
N PRO A 534 -9.83 54.26 1.73
CA PRO A 534 -11.20 54.68 1.50
C PRO A 534 -11.23 56.20 1.29
N THR A 535 -11.49 56.63 0.05
CA THR A 535 -11.73 58.03 -0.26
C THR A 535 -13.01 58.47 0.45
N ILE A 536 -12.88 59.20 1.55
CA ILE A 536 -14.00 59.86 2.22
C ILE A 536 -14.50 60.95 1.27
N LEU A 537 -15.58 60.65 0.55
CA LEU A 537 -16.35 61.65 -0.19
C LEU A 537 -17.08 62.55 0.82
N THR A 538 -16.47 63.69 1.13
CA THR A 538 -17.18 64.81 1.77
C THR A 538 -18.23 65.33 0.79
N LYS A 539 -19.51 65.09 1.07
CA LYS A 539 -20.62 65.74 0.35
C LYS A 539 -20.58 67.26 0.60
N PRO A 540 -20.73 68.11 -0.43
CA PRO A 540 -20.91 69.54 -0.22
C PRO A 540 -22.31 69.83 0.35
N LEU A 541 -22.38 70.78 1.29
CA LEU A 541 -23.63 71.36 1.77
C LEU A 541 -24.36 72.10 0.64
N GLU A 542 -25.60 71.70 0.37
CA GLU A 542 -26.55 72.50 -0.41
C GLU A 542 -26.91 73.77 0.37
N ARG A 543 -26.77 74.93 -0.28
CA ARG A 543 -27.37 76.20 0.17
C ARG A 543 -28.67 76.40 -0.60
N ASN A 544 -29.79 76.44 0.11
CA ASN A 544 -31.04 77.02 -0.37
C ASN A 544 -31.06 78.53 -0.13
N PRO A 545 -31.81 79.27 -0.95
CA PRO A 545 -32.98 79.97 -0.43
C PRO A 545 -34.30 79.31 -0.83
#